data_AF-A0A8C9FL68-F1
#
_entry.id   AF-A0A8C9FL68-F1
#
_cell.length_a   1.000
_cell.length_b   1.000
_cell.length_c   1.000
_cell.angle_alpha   90.00
_cell.angle_beta   90.00
_cell.angle_gamma   90.00
#
_symmetry.space_group_name_H-M   'P 1'
#
loop_
_entity.id
_entity.type
_entity.pdbx_description
1 polymer ?
#
loop_
_entity_poly.entity_id
_entity_poly.type
_entity_poly.pdbx_seq_one_letter_code
_entity_poly.pdbx_strand_id
1 'polypeptide(L)'
;MVQPLLPFHQHLPLTSFADQHEFKKPNDDRALHLMTKCAQTVMQELEDIAIAYGQSDEYSFVFKKKSKWFKRRASKFMTHVVSQFASSYVFYWKDYFKDQQLLYPPGFDGRIVLYPSNQNLKDYLSWRQADCHINNLYNTAFWMLVQRSGLTPVQAQDRLQVRISRDYVLGTKKISWSAELCLACSAALAGFAVPSIIILWVHIQQLLEL
;
A
#
# COMPACT_ATOMS: atom_id res chain seq x y z
N MET A 1 27.56 -1.85 -1.30
CA MET A 1 27.14 -2.63 -2.48
C MET A 1 25.67 -2.32 -2.72
N VAL A 2 25.41 -1.51 -3.74
CA VAL A 2 24.07 -1.11 -4.17
C VAL A 2 23.48 -2.32 -4.88
N GLN A 3 22.37 -2.86 -4.38
CA GLN A 3 21.63 -3.90 -5.11
C GLN A 3 21.21 -3.34 -6.48
N PRO A 4 21.45 -4.06 -7.58
CA PRO A 4 21.02 -3.61 -8.89
C PRO A 4 19.49 -3.52 -8.91
N LEU A 5 18.97 -2.43 -9.49
CA LEU A 5 17.57 -2.27 -9.83
C LEU A 5 17.18 -3.45 -10.71
N LEU A 6 16.45 -4.41 -10.14
CA LEU A 6 15.85 -5.49 -10.90
C LEU A 6 14.90 -4.86 -11.93
N PRO A 7 14.93 -5.34 -13.19
CA PRO A 7 14.07 -4.83 -14.24
C PRO A 7 12.61 -4.98 -13.81
N PHE A 8 11.77 -3.99 -14.16
CA PHE A 8 10.30 -3.98 -14.06
C PHE A 8 9.71 -5.32 -14.56
N HIS A 9 9.73 -6.35 -13.72
CA HIS A 9 9.09 -7.63 -13.94
C HIS A 9 7.72 -7.51 -13.31
N GLN A 10 6.72 -7.39 -14.19
CA GLN A 10 5.36 -7.87 -14.03
C GLN A 10 5.00 -8.30 -12.60
N HIS A 11 4.49 -7.37 -11.81
CA HIS A 11 3.69 -7.73 -10.64
C HIS A 11 2.24 -8.00 -11.12
N LEU A 12 1.98 -9.19 -11.65
CA LEU A 12 0.73 -9.90 -11.36
C LEU A 12 0.96 -10.70 -10.06
N PRO A 13 -0.03 -10.91 -9.17
CA PRO A 13 -1.47 -10.94 -9.40
C PRO A 13 -2.29 -10.28 -8.26
N LEU A 14 -2.60 -8.98 -8.33
CA LEU A 14 -3.72 -8.43 -7.53
C LEU A 14 -5.09 -8.86 -8.09
N THR A 15 -5.12 -9.60 -9.19
CA THR A 15 -6.31 -9.99 -9.93
C THR A 15 -7.21 -10.92 -9.13
N SER A 16 -6.73 -12.02 -8.54
CA SER A 16 -7.66 -13.04 -8.02
C SER A 16 -8.59 -12.56 -6.89
N PHE A 17 -8.07 -12.00 -5.78
CA PHE A 17 -8.94 -11.56 -4.67
C PHE A 17 -9.80 -10.35 -5.06
N ALA A 18 -9.17 -9.34 -5.67
CA ALA A 18 -9.86 -8.10 -6.02
C ALA A 18 -10.90 -8.34 -7.13
N ASP A 19 -10.65 -9.25 -8.07
CA ASP A 19 -11.60 -9.56 -9.13
C ASP A 19 -12.73 -10.46 -8.62
N GLN A 20 -12.45 -11.44 -7.75
CA GLN A 20 -13.49 -12.28 -7.11
C GLN A 20 -14.41 -11.50 -6.17
N HIS A 21 -13.92 -10.42 -5.56
CA HIS A 21 -14.71 -9.53 -4.69
C HIS A 21 -15.12 -8.23 -5.41
N GLU A 22 -14.98 -8.17 -6.73
CA GLU A 22 -15.46 -7.09 -7.60
C GLU A 22 -15.01 -5.69 -7.15
N PHE A 23 -13.71 -5.54 -6.90
CA PHE A 23 -13.14 -4.25 -6.53
C PHE A 23 -13.21 -3.27 -7.68
N LYS A 24 -13.63 -2.04 -7.37
CA LYS A 24 -13.62 -0.93 -8.33
C LYS A 24 -12.18 -0.64 -8.76
N LYS A 25 -12.01 -0.44 -10.07
CA LYS A 25 -10.73 -0.05 -10.67
C LYS A 25 -10.81 1.41 -11.13
N PRO A 26 -9.74 2.23 -10.98
CA PRO A 26 -8.40 1.84 -10.52
C PRO A 26 -8.27 1.64 -9.01
N ASN A 27 -9.14 2.25 -8.21
CA ASN A 27 -9.11 2.22 -6.75
C ASN A 27 -10.50 1.92 -6.18
N ASP A 28 -10.57 1.10 -5.13
CA ASP A 28 -11.80 0.83 -4.39
C ASP A 28 -11.72 1.43 -2.98
N ASP A 29 -12.50 2.48 -2.76
CA ASP A 29 -12.53 3.20 -1.47
C ASP A 29 -12.89 2.28 -0.30
N ARG A 30 -13.74 1.26 -0.52
CA ARG A 30 -14.13 0.30 0.53
C ARG A 30 -12.91 -0.48 0.99
N ALA A 31 -12.12 -0.97 0.03
CA ALA A 31 -10.90 -1.73 0.30
C ALA A 31 -9.85 -0.88 1.03
N LEU A 32 -9.62 0.35 0.53
CA LEU A 32 -8.64 1.27 1.10
C LEU A 32 -9.01 1.68 2.53
N HIS A 33 -10.30 1.97 2.77
CA HIS A 33 -10.77 2.31 4.11
C HIS A 33 -10.74 1.11 5.07
N LEU A 34 -11.05 -0.10 4.60
CA LEU A 34 -10.91 -1.33 5.39
C LEU A 34 -9.44 -1.55 5.80
N MET A 35 -8.50 -1.46 4.85
CA MET A 35 -7.06 -1.57 5.14
C MET A 35 -6.62 -0.50 6.16
N THR A 36 -7.11 0.72 6.02
CA THR A 36 -6.83 1.82 6.96
C THR A 36 -7.36 1.52 8.36
N LYS A 37 -8.58 0.97 8.46
CA LYS A 37 -9.17 0.56 9.74
C LYS A 37 -8.40 -0.57 10.41
N CYS A 38 -7.89 -1.52 9.63
CA CYS A 38 -7.00 -2.56 10.12
C CYS A 38 -5.71 -1.96 10.68
N ALA A 39 -5.09 -1.03 9.95
CA ALA A 39 -3.88 -0.35 10.41
C ALA A 39 -4.11 0.48 11.68
N GLN A 40 -5.24 1.19 11.78
CA GLN A 40 -5.63 1.89 13.00
C GLN A 40 -5.77 0.94 14.19
N THR A 41 -6.39 -0.22 13.99
CA THR A 41 -6.56 -1.24 15.03
C THR A 41 -5.20 -1.78 15.47
N VAL A 42 -4.28 -2.05 14.54
CA VAL A 42 -2.88 -2.43 14.86
C VAL A 42 -2.18 -1.35 15.69
N MET A 43 -2.35 -0.07 15.34
CA MET A 43 -1.75 1.04 16.10
C MET A 43 -2.38 1.27 17.48
N GLN A 44 -3.64 0.88 17.68
CA GLN A 44 -4.34 0.99 18.96
C GLN A 44 -4.00 -0.16 19.91
N GLU A 45 -3.94 -1.38 19.38
CA GLU A 45 -3.72 -2.60 20.17
C GLU A 45 -2.23 -2.88 20.43
N LEU A 46 -1.34 -2.45 19.53
CA LEU A 46 0.10 -2.64 19.69
C LEU A 46 0.78 -1.37 20.20
N GLU A 47 1.76 -1.55 21.06
CA GLU A 47 2.53 -0.45 21.63
C GLU A 47 3.68 -0.03 20.72
N ASP A 48 4.20 1.18 20.99
CA ASP A 48 5.43 1.72 20.38
C ASP A 48 5.42 1.92 18.86
N ILE A 49 4.27 1.84 18.19
CA ILE A 49 4.15 2.27 16.79
C ILE A 49 4.11 3.79 16.73
N ALA A 50 5.01 4.39 15.94
CA ALA A 50 5.14 5.84 15.77
C ALA A 50 4.36 6.36 14.55
N ILE A 51 4.39 5.62 13.45
CA ILE A 51 3.71 5.99 12.21
C ILE A 51 3.32 4.72 11.45
N ALA A 52 2.19 4.78 10.75
CA ALA A 52 1.80 3.81 9.74
C ALA A 52 1.53 4.51 8.39
N TYR A 53 1.96 3.87 7.30
CA TYR A 53 1.74 4.34 5.94
C TYR A 53 1.20 3.20 5.09
N GLY A 54 0.10 3.43 4.37
CA GLY A 54 -0.51 2.43 3.49
C GLY A 54 -0.77 2.97 2.08
N GLN A 55 -0.69 2.05 1.11
CA GLN A 55 -0.92 2.26 -0.30
C GLN A 55 -1.51 0.97 -0.88
N SER A 56 -2.53 1.06 -1.74
CA SER A 56 -3.05 -0.11 -2.46
C SER A 56 -3.40 -1.27 -1.49
N ASP A 57 -2.66 -2.36 -1.56
CA ASP A 57 -2.80 -3.62 -0.84
C ASP A 57 -1.77 -3.79 0.28
N GLU A 58 -1.04 -2.73 0.62
CA GLU A 58 0.06 -2.81 1.58
C GLU A 58 0.00 -1.76 2.69
N TYR A 59 0.60 -2.13 3.83
CA TYR A 59 0.82 -1.24 4.96
C TYR A 59 2.21 -1.42 5.54
N SER A 60 2.76 -0.31 6.03
CA SER A 60 4.06 -0.21 6.68
C SER A 60 3.89 0.38 8.07
N PHE A 61 4.31 -0.36 9.09
CA PHE A 61 4.32 0.09 10.49
C PHE A 61 5.74 0.39 10.95
N VAL A 62 5.91 1.53 11.63
CA VAL A 62 7.22 2.01 12.09
C VAL A 62 7.22 2.03 13.62
N PHE A 63 7.99 1.14 14.22
CA PHE A 63 8.18 1.11 15.67
C PHE A 63 9.26 2.10 16.14
N LYS A 64 9.06 2.69 17.33
CA LYS A 64 10.01 3.59 17.98
C LYS A 64 11.35 2.90 18.21
N LYS A 65 12.48 3.57 17.92
CA LYS A 65 13.84 3.02 18.13
C LYS A 65 14.05 2.45 19.51
N LYS A 66 13.63 3.19 20.53
CA LYS A 66 13.87 2.86 21.93
C LYS A 66 12.90 1.81 22.46
N SER A 67 12.02 1.27 21.62
CA SER A 67 11.09 0.22 22.01
C SER A 67 11.84 -0.99 22.56
N LYS A 68 11.36 -1.47 23.71
CA LYS A 68 11.81 -2.72 24.34
C LYS A 68 10.78 -3.83 24.15
N TRP A 69 9.75 -3.58 23.34
CA TRP A 69 8.65 -4.50 23.11
C TRP A 69 9.18 -5.87 22.68
N PHE A 70 8.67 -6.93 23.31
CA PHE A 70 9.12 -8.32 23.15
C PHE A 70 10.64 -8.55 23.10
N LYS A 71 11.43 -7.77 23.84
CA LYS A 71 12.91 -7.81 23.79
C LYS A 71 13.47 -7.68 22.36
N ARG A 72 12.78 -6.92 21.50
CA ARG A 72 13.17 -6.69 20.10
C ARG A 72 13.25 -7.97 19.24
N ARG A 73 12.52 -9.02 19.62
CA ARG A 73 12.45 -10.26 18.84
C ARG A 73 11.67 -10.03 17.55
N ALA A 74 12.36 -10.06 16.41
CA ALA A 74 11.78 -9.83 15.09
C ALA A 74 10.48 -10.63 14.87
N SER A 75 10.52 -11.94 15.12
CA SER A 75 9.34 -12.82 14.93
C SER A 75 8.10 -12.34 15.67
N LYS A 76 8.23 -11.73 16.85
CA LYS A 76 7.08 -11.22 17.62
C LYS A 76 6.47 -9.98 17.00
N PHE A 77 7.28 -9.02 16.58
CA PHE A 77 6.72 -7.85 15.91
C PHE A 77 5.96 -8.23 14.64
N MET A 78 6.57 -9.08 13.80
CA MET A 78 5.95 -9.55 12.56
C MET A 78 4.65 -10.29 12.82
N THR A 79 4.68 -11.33 13.67
CA THR A 79 3.49 -12.15 13.92
C THR A 79 2.37 -11.38 14.59
N HIS A 80 2.66 -10.48 15.55
CA HIS A 80 1.63 -9.66 16.18
C HIS A 80 1.00 -8.65 15.21
N VAL A 81 1.81 -7.97 14.38
CA VAL A 81 1.27 -7.03 13.38
C VAL A 81 0.43 -7.77 12.34
N VAL A 82 0.96 -8.83 11.73
CA VAL A 82 0.26 -9.58 10.68
C VAL A 82 -1.03 -10.22 11.20
N SER A 83 -0.99 -10.90 12.35
CA SER A 83 -2.18 -11.54 12.92
C SER A 83 -3.25 -10.53 13.34
N GLN A 84 -2.85 -9.41 13.95
CA GLN A 84 -3.80 -8.36 14.33
C GLN A 84 -4.43 -7.69 13.10
N PHE A 85 -3.64 -7.46 12.06
CA PHE A 85 -4.13 -6.90 10.81
C PHE A 85 -5.10 -7.86 10.09
N ALA A 86 -4.71 -9.13 9.95
CA ALA A 86 -5.51 -10.14 9.27
C ALA A 86 -6.84 -10.40 9.96
N SER A 87 -6.83 -10.53 11.29
CA SER A 87 -8.04 -10.70 12.09
C SER A 87 -8.94 -9.46 11.99
N SER A 88 -8.37 -8.26 12.05
CA SER A 88 -9.13 -7.01 11.87
C SER A 88 -9.77 -6.92 10.48
N TYR A 89 -9.07 -7.39 9.43
CA TYR A 89 -9.58 -7.35 8.06
C TYR A 89 -10.86 -8.17 7.90
N VAL A 90 -10.86 -9.40 8.42
CA VAL A 90 -12.04 -10.27 8.41
C VAL A 90 -13.13 -9.72 9.32
N PHE A 91 -12.76 -9.22 10.50
CA PHE A 91 -13.71 -8.72 11.50
C PHE A 91 -14.49 -7.50 11.00
N TYR A 92 -13.80 -6.51 10.43
CA TYR A 92 -14.41 -5.27 9.95
C TYR A 92 -14.91 -5.34 8.51
N TRP A 93 -14.76 -6.47 7.81
CA TRP A 93 -15.16 -6.60 6.39
C TRP A 93 -16.58 -6.08 6.13
N LYS A 94 -17.56 -6.53 6.93
CA LYS A 94 -18.99 -6.19 6.75
C LYS A 94 -19.30 -4.70 6.95
N ASP A 95 -18.44 -3.95 7.63
CA ASP A 95 -18.63 -2.52 7.83
C ASP A 95 -18.35 -1.72 6.55
N TYR A 96 -17.46 -2.23 5.70
CA TYR A 96 -17.04 -1.60 4.44
C TYR A 96 -17.65 -2.27 3.20
N PHE A 97 -17.83 -3.58 3.25
CA PHE A 97 -18.40 -4.42 2.20
C PHE A 97 -19.76 -4.97 2.67
N LYS A 98 -20.77 -4.10 2.67
CA LYS A 98 -22.12 -4.41 3.21
C LYS A 98 -22.83 -5.51 2.43
N ASP A 99 -22.80 -5.41 1.10
CA ASP A 99 -23.53 -6.30 0.19
C ASP A 99 -22.65 -7.41 -0.40
N GLN A 100 -21.33 -7.34 -0.18
CA GLN A 100 -20.37 -8.30 -0.71
C GLN A 100 -19.89 -9.22 0.40
N GLN A 101 -20.16 -10.52 0.28
CA GLN A 101 -19.64 -11.51 1.21
C GLN A 101 -18.14 -11.72 0.99
N LEU A 102 -17.39 -11.89 2.09
CA LEU A 102 -16.01 -12.37 2.05
C LEU A 102 -16.02 -13.86 1.68
N LEU A 103 -15.49 -14.19 0.51
CA LEU A 103 -15.55 -15.54 -0.05
C LEU A 103 -14.56 -16.50 0.63
N TYR A 104 -13.39 -16.01 1.00
CA TYR A 104 -12.34 -16.76 1.68
C TYR A 104 -11.48 -15.84 2.55
N PRO A 105 -10.84 -16.37 3.63
CA PRO A 105 -9.97 -15.56 4.47
C PRO A 105 -8.71 -15.13 3.68
N PRO A 106 -8.35 -13.84 3.67
CA PRO A 106 -7.15 -13.37 2.99
C PRO A 106 -5.89 -13.76 3.78
N GLY A 107 -4.85 -14.19 3.06
CA GLY A 107 -3.51 -14.36 3.62
C GLY A 107 -2.73 -13.05 3.55
N PHE A 108 -1.80 -12.81 4.47
CA PHE A 108 -0.97 -11.61 4.50
C PHE A 108 0.49 -12.00 4.79
N ASP A 109 1.40 -11.61 3.91
CA ASP A 109 2.84 -11.68 4.10
C ASP A 109 3.29 -10.64 5.12
N GLY A 110 4.47 -10.83 5.70
CA GLY A 110 5.06 -9.99 6.71
C GLY A 110 6.57 -9.95 6.52
N ARG A 111 7.19 -8.78 6.42
CA ARG A 111 8.67 -8.70 6.42
C ARG A 111 9.24 -7.60 7.28
N ILE A 112 10.36 -7.93 7.93
CA ILE A 112 11.11 -7.04 8.81
C ILE A 112 12.36 -6.49 8.15
N VAL A 113 12.47 -5.16 8.16
CA VAL A 113 13.65 -4.41 7.73
C VAL A 113 14.07 -3.46 8.83
N LEU A 114 15.39 -3.35 9.02
CA LEU A 114 16.02 -2.49 10.00
C LEU A 114 16.67 -1.27 9.34
N TYR A 115 16.22 -0.07 9.72
CA TYR A 115 16.83 1.19 9.26
C TYR A 115 17.77 1.75 10.33
N PRO A 116 19.07 1.97 10.07
CA PRO A 116 20.02 2.39 11.10
C PRO A 116 19.97 3.89 11.42
N SER A 117 19.33 4.71 10.59
CA SER A 117 19.24 6.16 10.75
C SER A 117 17.84 6.69 10.40
N ASN A 118 17.54 7.90 10.88
CA ASN A 118 16.32 8.62 10.49
C ASN A 118 16.28 8.94 9.00
N GLN A 119 17.45 9.19 8.40
CA GLN A 119 17.51 9.51 6.99
C GLN A 119 17.08 8.31 6.16
N ASN A 120 17.58 7.11 6.48
CA ASN A 120 17.16 5.90 5.76
C ASN A 120 15.66 5.60 5.90
N LEU A 121 15.05 5.91 7.06
CA LEU A 121 13.59 5.84 7.18
C LEU A 121 12.89 6.83 6.26
N LYS A 122 13.32 8.09 6.27
CA LYS A 122 12.69 9.13 5.44
C LYS A 122 12.83 8.79 3.96
N ASP A 123 14.00 8.31 3.54
CA ASP A 123 14.26 7.87 2.18
C ASP A 123 13.32 6.71 1.81
N TYR A 124 13.14 5.74 2.72
CA TYR A 124 12.20 4.64 2.54
C TYR A 124 10.75 5.14 2.38
N LEU A 125 10.25 5.97 3.29
CA LEU A 125 8.88 6.50 3.22
C LEU A 125 8.67 7.37 1.97
N SER A 126 9.67 8.17 1.59
CA SER A 126 9.63 8.98 0.37
C SER A 126 9.61 8.10 -0.88
N TRP A 127 10.39 7.02 -0.88
CA TRP A 127 10.36 6.03 -1.96
C TRP A 127 8.99 5.36 -2.09
N ARG A 128 8.36 4.98 -0.97
CA ARG A 128 6.98 4.44 -0.98
C ARG A 128 5.95 5.43 -1.50
N GLN A 129 6.07 6.70 -1.13
CA GLN A 129 5.20 7.74 -1.67
C GLN A 129 5.41 7.95 -3.17
N ALA A 130 6.65 7.93 -3.65
CA ALA A 130 6.96 8.05 -5.07
C ALA A 130 6.42 6.85 -5.87
N ASP A 131 6.54 5.64 -5.32
CA ASP A 131 5.97 4.42 -5.91
C ASP A 131 4.44 4.51 -6.01
N CYS A 132 3.76 4.91 -4.93
CA CYS A 132 2.32 5.17 -4.95
C CYS A 132 1.92 6.19 -6.03
N HIS A 133 2.67 7.29 -6.13
CA HIS A 133 2.38 8.35 -7.09
C HIS A 133 2.48 7.85 -8.53
N ILE A 134 3.55 7.14 -8.85
CA ILE A 134 3.78 6.58 -10.19
C ILE A 134 2.72 5.52 -10.52
N ASN A 135 2.46 4.59 -9.61
CA ASN A 135 1.50 3.52 -9.81
C ASN A 135 0.07 4.05 -9.96
N ASN A 136 -0.34 4.99 -9.11
CA ASN A 136 -1.68 5.58 -9.20
C ASN A 136 -1.86 6.37 -10.49
N LEU A 137 -0.85 7.15 -10.91
CA LEU A 137 -0.90 7.88 -12.18
C LEU A 137 -1.03 6.92 -13.37
N TYR A 138 -0.21 5.87 -13.39
CA TYR A 138 -0.26 4.85 -14.44
C TYR A 138 -1.61 4.12 -14.48
N ASN A 139 -2.07 3.60 -13.33
CA ASN A 139 -3.31 2.83 -13.23
C ASN A 139 -4.54 3.68 -13.58
N THR A 140 -4.56 4.94 -13.14
CA THR A 140 -5.65 5.87 -13.49
C THR A 140 -5.69 6.10 -14.99
N ALA A 141 -4.55 6.42 -15.61
CA ALA A 141 -4.47 6.61 -17.06
C ALA A 141 -4.86 5.33 -17.82
N PHE A 142 -4.39 4.17 -17.37
CA PHE A 142 -4.68 2.86 -17.95
C PHE A 142 -6.17 2.55 -17.92
N TRP A 143 -6.81 2.61 -16.74
CA TRP A 143 -8.23 2.29 -16.60
C TRP A 143 -9.14 3.31 -17.28
N MET A 144 -8.72 4.58 -17.36
CA MET A 144 -9.41 5.59 -18.16
C MET A 144 -9.41 5.24 -19.65
N LEU A 145 -8.30 4.74 -20.19
CA LEU A 145 -8.21 4.28 -21.59
C LEU A 145 -9.10 3.06 -21.83
N VAL A 146 -9.11 2.10 -20.91
CA VAL A 146 -9.94 0.90 -21.03
C VAL A 146 -11.43 1.23 -20.92
N GLN A 147 -11.83 1.97 -19.88
CA GLN A 147 -13.25 2.21 -19.57
C GLN A 147 -13.88 3.32 -20.42
N ARG A 148 -13.17 4.42 -20.68
CA ARG A 148 -13.73 5.57 -21.41
C ARG A 148 -13.44 5.57 -22.90
N SER A 149 -12.26 5.10 -23.29
CA SER A 149 -11.87 5.05 -24.71
C SER A 149 -12.16 3.70 -25.35
N GLY A 150 -12.63 2.71 -24.58
CA GLY A 150 -12.99 1.36 -25.07
C GLY A 150 -11.79 0.55 -25.58
N LEU A 151 -10.56 0.93 -25.20
CA LEU A 151 -9.36 0.22 -25.61
C LEU A 151 -9.26 -1.12 -24.87
N THR A 152 -8.71 -2.13 -25.55
CA THR A 152 -8.35 -3.37 -24.86
C THR A 152 -7.17 -3.13 -23.89
N PRO A 153 -7.02 -3.96 -22.84
CA PRO A 153 -5.87 -3.86 -21.93
C PRO A 153 -4.52 -3.81 -22.64
N VAL A 154 -4.35 -4.60 -23.70
CA VAL A 154 -3.12 -4.64 -24.52
C VAL A 154 -2.92 -3.29 -25.23
N GLN A 155 -3.95 -2.76 -25.88
CA GLN A 155 -3.87 -1.47 -26.57
C GLN A 155 -3.61 -0.30 -25.61
N ALA A 156 -4.21 -0.32 -24.42
CA ALA A 156 -3.98 0.69 -23.40
C ALA A 156 -2.52 0.63 -22.89
N GLN A 157 -1.98 -0.58 -22.68
CA GLN A 157 -0.60 -0.80 -22.28
C GLN A 157 0.38 -0.29 -23.34
N ASP A 158 0.20 -0.66 -24.60
CA ASP A 158 1.04 -0.20 -25.72
C ASP A 158 1.03 1.33 -25.82
N ARG A 159 -0.16 1.93 -25.66
CA ARG A 159 -0.34 3.38 -25.72
C ARG A 159 0.40 4.12 -24.61
N LEU A 160 0.48 3.53 -23.42
CA LEU A 160 1.20 4.09 -22.28
C LEU A 160 2.70 3.81 -22.36
N GLN A 161 3.13 2.64 -22.87
CA GLN A 161 4.56 2.33 -23.07
C GLN A 161 5.25 3.34 -23.99
N VAL A 162 4.59 3.76 -25.08
CA VAL A 162 5.14 4.73 -26.03
C VAL A 162 5.29 6.14 -25.43
N ARG A 163 4.56 6.47 -24.35
CA ARG A 163 4.53 7.82 -23.76
C ARG A 163 5.38 8.00 -22.50
N ILE A 164 5.75 6.92 -21.82
CA ILE A 164 6.57 6.97 -20.59
C ILE A 164 8.01 7.44 -20.86
N SER A 165 8.45 7.47 -22.12
CA SER A 165 9.80 7.89 -22.51
C SER A 165 9.98 9.38 -22.81
N ARG A 166 8.94 10.22 -22.90
CA ARG A 166 9.15 11.65 -23.27
C ARG A 166 8.38 12.75 -22.55
N ASP A 167 7.13 12.63 -22.11
CA ASP A 167 6.38 13.83 -21.67
C ASP A 167 5.27 13.54 -20.64
N TYR A 168 5.42 14.08 -19.44
CA TYR A 168 4.29 14.47 -18.58
C TYR A 168 4.45 15.93 -18.13
N VAL A 169 4.39 16.84 -19.11
CA VAL A 169 3.77 18.16 -18.93
C VAL A 169 2.57 18.18 -19.88
N LEU A 170 1.44 17.63 -19.44
CA LEU A 170 0.21 17.67 -20.24
C LEU A 170 -0.46 19.04 -20.09
N GLY A 171 -0.03 19.97 -20.94
CA GLY A 171 -0.89 21.03 -21.41
C GLY A 171 -1.98 20.42 -22.29
N THR A 172 -3.19 20.28 -21.73
CA THR A 172 -4.51 20.56 -22.35
C THR A 172 -5.61 19.99 -21.47
N LYS A 173 -6.49 20.91 -21.02
CA LYS A 173 -7.66 20.75 -20.14
C LYS A 173 -7.35 20.29 -18.70
N LYS A 174 -7.42 21.28 -17.78
CA LYS A 174 -7.47 21.14 -16.32
C LYS A 174 -8.35 19.95 -15.90
N ILE A 175 -7.71 18.81 -15.62
CA ILE A 175 -8.20 17.87 -14.63
C ILE A 175 -7.57 18.33 -13.32
N SER A 176 -8.39 18.66 -12.34
CA SER A 176 -7.96 19.09 -11.02
C SER A 176 -7.42 17.88 -10.25
N TRP A 177 -6.12 17.59 -10.41
CA TRP A 177 -5.44 16.46 -9.78
C TRP A 177 -5.35 16.53 -8.24
N SER A 178 -5.83 17.60 -7.59
CA SER A 178 -5.68 17.79 -6.14
C SER A 178 -6.56 16.89 -5.28
N ALA A 179 -7.66 16.34 -5.79
CA ALA A 179 -8.60 15.54 -4.99
C ALA A 179 -8.31 14.03 -5.03
N GLU A 180 -7.89 13.48 -6.18
CA GLU A 180 -7.67 12.03 -6.35
C GLU A 180 -6.33 11.54 -5.77
N LEU A 181 -5.35 12.44 -5.61
CA LEU A 181 -4.08 12.15 -4.93
C LEU A 181 -4.27 11.81 -3.44
N CYS A 182 -5.39 12.23 -2.84
CA CYS A 182 -5.60 12.10 -1.39
C CYS A 182 -6.15 10.73 -0.95
N LEU A 183 -6.82 9.98 -1.84
CA LEU A 183 -7.35 8.65 -1.47
C LEU A 183 -6.32 7.53 -1.61
N ALA A 184 -5.38 7.61 -2.56
CA ALA A 184 -4.40 6.56 -2.79
C ALA A 184 -3.32 6.45 -1.67
N CYS A 185 -3.09 7.54 -0.93
CA CYS A 185 -2.17 7.58 0.21
C CYS A 185 -2.96 7.75 1.52
N SER A 186 -3.15 6.68 2.28
CA SER A 186 -3.71 6.79 3.63
C SER A 186 -2.56 6.87 4.65
N ALA A 187 -2.15 8.10 4.97
CA ALA A 187 -1.19 8.37 6.03
C ALA A 187 -1.92 8.68 7.35
N ALA A 188 -1.80 7.79 8.34
CA ALA A 188 -2.20 8.10 9.70
C ALA A 188 -1.07 8.90 10.37
N LEU A 189 -1.11 10.24 10.23
CA LEU A 189 -0.14 11.14 10.86
C LEU A 189 -0.58 11.46 12.29
N ALA A 190 -0.05 10.72 13.27
CA ALA A 190 0.04 11.25 14.63
C ALA A 190 1.22 12.25 14.65
N GLY A 191 0.91 13.55 14.61
CA GLY A 191 1.93 14.60 14.58
C GLY A 191 2.83 14.52 15.81
N PHE A 192 4.16 14.46 15.63
CA PHE A 192 5.22 15.02 16.49
C PHE A 192 6.61 14.66 15.91
N ALA A 193 7.60 15.51 16.18
CA ALA A 193 8.99 15.42 15.71
C ALA A 193 9.69 14.11 16.14
N VAL A 194 10.42 13.45 15.22
CA VAL A 194 11.02 12.12 15.43
C VAL A 194 12.56 12.17 15.50
N PRO A 195 13.21 11.86 16.65
CA PRO A 195 14.65 11.63 16.71
C PRO A 195 15.06 10.13 16.68
N SER A 196 15.96 9.83 15.73
CA SER A 196 16.94 8.74 15.48
C SER A 196 16.58 7.26 15.72
N ILE A 197 16.89 6.36 14.77
CA ILE A 197 16.19 5.08 14.46
C ILE A 197 17.02 3.74 14.45
N ILE A 198 16.39 2.62 14.88
CA ILE A 198 16.45 1.21 14.40
C ILE A 198 14.97 0.81 14.37
N ILE A 199 14.37 0.90 13.19
CA ILE A 199 12.94 0.62 12.95
C ILE A 199 12.80 -0.82 12.60
N LEU A 200 11.69 -1.41 12.99
CA LEU A 200 11.29 -2.72 12.57
C LEU A 200 10.08 -2.54 11.65
N TRP A 201 10.24 -2.93 10.38
CA TRP A 201 9.19 -2.87 9.36
C TRP A 201 8.28 -4.10 9.47
N VAL A 202 7.00 -4.00 9.16
CA VAL A 202 6.20 -5.17 8.80
C VAL A 202 5.47 -4.77 7.53
N HIS A 203 5.94 -5.27 6.40
CA HIS A 203 5.22 -5.14 5.15
C HIS A 203 4.11 -6.18 5.10
N ILE A 204 2.87 -5.72 4.99
CA ILE A 204 1.76 -6.61 4.73
C ILE A 204 1.49 -6.61 3.23
N GLN A 205 1.59 -7.77 2.58
CA GLN A 205 1.17 -7.97 1.20
C GLN A 205 0.22 -9.16 1.18
N GLN A 206 -0.94 -9.06 0.54
CA GLN A 206 -1.88 -10.18 0.54
C GLN A 206 -1.23 -11.41 -0.14
N LEU A 207 -1.03 -12.50 0.60
CA LEU A 207 -0.41 -13.74 0.11
C LEU A 207 -1.45 -14.47 -0.76
N LEU A 208 -1.14 -14.55 -2.05
CA LEU A 208 -1.82 -15.42 -2.99
C LEU A 208 -1.21 -16.81 -2.83
N GLU A 209 -1.96 -17.74 -2.25
CA GLU A 209 -1.58 -19.14 -2.33
C GLU A 209 -1.96 -19.70 -3.72
N LEU A 210 -0.88 -19.99 -4.47
CA LEU A 210 -0.66 -20.95 -5.56
C LEU A 210 -1.43 -20.78 -6.88
#